data_AF-A0A1I5J0F8-F1
#
_entry.id   AF-A0A1I5J0F8-F1
#
_cell.length_a   1.000
_cell.length_b   1.000
_cell.length_c   1.000
_cell.angle_alpha   90.00
_cell.angle_beta   90.00
_cell.angle_gamma   90.00
#
_symmetry.space_group_name_H-M   'P 1'
#
loop_
_entity.id
_entity.type
_entity.pdbx_description
1 polymer ?
#
loop_
_entity_poly.entity_id
_entity_poly.type
_entity_poly.pdbx_seq_one_letter_code
_entity_poly.pdbx_strand_id
1 'polypeptide(L)'
;MWLVECPSFWDQGLIRPLVTEHGKVVLMCDSCTAVWRTPSGIDEFEHVEPEAPEWSIGSDTHVRPGTTRWAELADVASAGWGDLRWRELP
;
A
#
# COMPACT_ATOMS: atom_id res chain seq x y z
N MET A 1 8.50 5.10 -6.37
CA MET A 1 8.00 6.07 -5.37
C MET A 1 7.73 5.35 -4.07
N TRP A 2 8.25 5.87 -2.96
CA TRP A 2 8.24 5.20 -1.66
C TRP A 2 7.74 6.16 -0.59
N LEU A 3 6.89 5.66 0.29
CA LEU A 3 6.55 6.31 1.53
C LEU A 3 7.59 5.87 2.58
N VAL A 4 8.08 6.84 3.36
CA VAL A 4 9.01 6.62 4.47
C VAL A 4 8.58 5.46 5.36
N GLU A 5 9.57 4.72 5.87
CA GLU A 5 9.58 3.58 6.81
C GLU A 5 8.22 3.06 7.30
N CYS A 6 8.00 1.76 7.12
CA CYS A 6 6.85 1.04 7.67
C CYS A 6 6.65 1.41 9.16
N PRO A 7 5.46 1.88 9.56
CA PRO A 7 5.19 2.24 10.95
C PRO A 7 5.05 1.00 11.86
N SER A 8 5.16 -0.21 11.31
CA SER A 8 5.21 -1.44 12.09
C SER A 8 6.49 -1.47 12.94
N PHE A 9 6.33 -1.68 14.24
CA PHE A 9 7.40 -1.68 15.26
C PHE A 9 8.56 -2.66 15.00
N TRP A 10 8.44 -3.56 14.02
CA TRP A 10 9.32 -4.71 13.84
C TRP A 10 10.08 -4.76 12.51
N ASP A 11 9.77 -3.86 11.55
CA ASP A 11 10.29 -3.98 10.18
C ASP A 11 10.74 -2.65 9.58
N GLN A 12 11.94 -2.63 9.00
CA GLN A 12 12.50 -1.51 8.23
C GLN A 12 12.05 -1.52 6.75
N GLY A 13 10.89 -2.12 6.49
CA GLY A 13 10.33 -2.22 5.14
C GLY A 13 9.95 -0.84 4.60
N LEU A 14 9.94 -0.73 3.28
CA LEU A 14 9.53 0.48 2.60
C LEU A 14 8.09 0.31 2.12
N ILE A 15 7.28 1.35 2.33
CA ILE A 15 5.90 1.35 1.88
C ILE A 15 5.83 1.83 0.42
N ARG A 16 5.13 1.07 -0.41
CA ARG A 16 4.92 1.36 -1.82
C ARG A 16 3.43 1.48 -2.15
N PRO A 17 3.06 2.44 -3.01
CA PRO A 17 1.70 2.51 -3.51
C PRO A 17 1.53 1.47 -4.63
N LEU A 18 0.44 0.72 -4.58
CA LEU A 18 0.09 -0.30 -5.57
C LEU A 18 -1.32 -0.02 -6.09
N VAL A 19 -1.57 -0.37 -7.34
CA VAL A 19 -2.89 -0.35 -7.96
C VAL A 19 -3.40 -1.78 -8.05
N THR A 20 -4.57 -2.02 -7.45
CA THR A 20 -5.23 -3.34 -7.46
C THR A 20 -5.85 -3.64 -8.83
N GLU A 21 -6.28 -4.89 -9.04
CA GLU A 21 -6.99 -5.32 -10.25
C GLU A 21 -8.24 -4.47 -10.57
N HIS A 22 -8.87 -3.90 -9.53
CA HIS A 22 -10.04 -3.03 -9.63
C HIS A 22 -9.70 -1.54 -9.67
N GLY A 23 -8.42 -1.18 -9.85
CA GLY A 23 -7.96 0.21 -9.99
C GLY A 23 -7.88 1.00 -8.68
N LYS A 24 -8.04 0.35 -7.51
CA LYS A 24 -7.88 1.03 -6.22
C LYS A 24 -6.40 1.19 -5.89
N VAL A 25 -6.03 2.34 -5.36
CA VAL A 25 -4.66 2.57 -4.87
C VAL A 25 -4.61 2.27 -3.38
N VAL A 26 -3.73 1.37 -2.99
CA VAL A 26 -3.44 1.04 -1.59
C VAL A 26 -1.94 1.11 -1.35
N LEU A 27 -1.54 1.11 -0.09
CA LEU A 27 -0.13 1.07 0.29
C LEU A 27 0.23 -0.30 0.82
N MET A 28 1.36 -0.84 0.38
CA MET A 28 1.87 -2.13 0.82
C MET A 28 3.30 -1.99 1.31
N CYS A 29 3.60 -2.59 2.46
CA CYS A 29 4.97 -2.80 2.92
C CYS A 29 5.61 -3.94 2.13
N ASP A 30 6.83 -3.73 1.64
CA ASP A 30 7.58 -4.74 0.89
C ASP A 30 8.26 -5.82 1.77
N SER A 31 8.30 -5.61 3.10
CA SER A 31 8.87 -6.57 4.07
C SER A 31 7.80 -7.42 4.76
N CYS A 32 6.77 -6.79 5.35
CA CYS A 32 5.83 -7.46 6.26
C CYS A 32 4.42 -7.68 5.69
N THR A 33 4.24 -7.52 4.37
CA THR A 33 2.97 -7.65 3.64
C THR A 33 1.81 -6.77 4.12
N ALA A 34 1.99 -5.95 5.15
CA ALA A 34 0.97 -5.03 5.66
C ALA A 34 0.44 -4.10 4.56
N VAL A 35 -0.88 -3.95 4.50
CA VAL A 35 -1.58 -3.11 3.54
C VAL A 35 -2.46 -2.08 4.24
N TRP A 36 -2.29 -0.81 3.86
CA TRP A 36 -3.17 0.30 4.25
C TRP A 36 -4.09 0.66 3.09
N ARG A 37 -5.39 0.70 3.41
CA ARG A 37 -6.46 0.88 2.41
C ARG A 37 -6.86 2.33 2.24
N THR A 38 -6.61 3.16 3.26
CA THR A 38 -6.99 4.56 3.31
C THR A 38 -5.86 5.40 3.94
N PRO A 39 -5.76 6.69 3.61
CA PRO A 39 -4.81 7.62 4.24
C PRO A 39 -4.88 7.61 5.77
N SER A 40 -6.09 7.68 6.34
CA SER A 40 -6.31 7.67 7.79
C SER A 40 -5.78 6.41 8.46
N GLY A 41 -5.81 5.27 7.77
CA GLY A 41 -5.31 4.02 8.31
C GLY A 41 -3.81 4.04 8.60
N ILE A 42 -3.01 4.89 7.92
CA ILE A 42 -1.60 5.04 8.29
C ILE A 42 -1.48 5.70 9.66
N ASP A 43 -2.17 6.82 9.84
CA ASP A 43 -2.10 7.61 11.08
C ASP A 43 -2.68 6.84 12.27
N GLU A 44 -3.72 6.04 12.01
CA GLU A 44 -4.40 5.20 13.00
C GLU A 44 -3.76 3.82 13.19
N PHE A 45 -2.71 3.49 12.42
CA PHE A 45 -2.10 2.16 12.37
C PHE A 45 -3.12 1.04 12.06
N GLU A 46 -4.14 1.33 11.26
CA GLU A 46 -5.13 0.38 10.75
C GLU A 46 -4.64 -0.24 9.43
N HIS A 47 -4.01 -1.42 9.52
CA HIS A 47 -3.60 -2.21 8.37
C HIS A 47 -4.25 -3.59 8.34
N VAL A 48 -4.19 -4.23 7.18
CA VAL A 48 -4.52 -5.64 7.00
C VAL A 48 -3.29 -6.40 6.51
N GLU A 49 -3.18 -7.67 6.88
CA GLU A 49 -2.07 -8.54 6.49
C GLU A 49 -2.64 -9.63 5.57
N PRO A 50 -2.74 -9.37 4.25
CA PRO A 50 -3.28 -10.33 3.31
C PRO A 50 -2.32 -11.53 3.16
N GLU A 51 -2.90 -12.72 3.18
CA GLU A 51 -2.15 -13.97 3.07
C GLU A 51 -2.67 -14.85 1.90
N ALA A 52 -1.85 -15.78 1.45
CA ALA A 52 -2.25 -16.77 0.47
C ALA A 52 -3.35 -17.70 1.05
N PRO A 53 -4.27 -18.20 0.20
CA PRO A 53 -4.35 -18.02 -1.24
C PRO A 53 -5.14 -16.79 -1.69
N GLU A 54 -5.87 -16.14 -0.78
CA GLU A 54 -6.87 -15.14 -1.15
C GLU A 54 -6.27 -13.76 -1.41
N TRP A 55 -5.24 -13.38 -0.63
CA TRP A 55 -4.62 -12.06 -0.61
C TRP A 55 -5.66 -10.93 -0.47
N SER A 56 -6.70 -11.16 0.33
CA SER A 56 -7.83 -10.26 0.48
C SER A 56 -7.50 -9.07 1.39
N ILE A 57 -7.91 -7.89 0.97
CA ILE A 57 -7.78 -6.64 1.76
C ILE A 57 -9.16 -6.02 2.08
N GLY A 58 -10.25 -6.76 1.85
CA GLY A 58 -11.62 -6.31 2.15
C GLY A 58 -12.58 -6.62 1.01
N SER A 59 -13.76 -5.97 1.05
CA SER A 59 -14.89 -6.24 0.15
C SER A 59 -14.49 -6.22 -1.33
N ASP A 60 -14.30 -7.43 -1.87
CA ASP A 60 -13.93 -7.71 -3.26
C ASP A 60 -12.69 -6.95 -3.75
N THR A 61 -11.69 -6.82 -2.89
CA THR A 61 -10.41 -6.20 -3.25
C THR A 61 -9.27 -7.08 -2.78
N HIS A 62 -8.34 -7.38 -3.69
CA HIS A 62 -7.20 -8.24 -3.43
C HIS A 62 -5.91 -7.59 -3.88
N VAL A 63 -4.80 -8.09 -3.32
CA VAL A 63 -3.43 -7.72 -3.72
C VAL A 63 -2.66 -8.95 -4.20
N ARG A 64 -3.32 -9.81 -4.99
CA ARG A 64 -2.76 -11.08 -5.44
C ARG A 64 -1.51 -10.84 -6.29
N PRO A 65 -0.42 -11.61 -6.07
CA PRO A 65 0.77 -11.54 -6.92
C PRO A 65 0.42 -11.67 -8.41
N GLY A 66 0.91 -10.75 -9.24
CA GLY A 66 0.67 -10.74 -10.69
C GLY A 66 -0.64 -10.07 -11.14
N THR A 67 -1.53 -9.69 -10.22
CA THR A 67 -2.77 -8.94 -10.55
C THR A 67 -2.63 -7.44 -10.32
N THR A 68 -1.50 -7.03 -9.74
CA THR A 68 -1.25 -5.68 -9.26
C THR A 68 -0.13 -5.02 -10.07
N ARG A 69 -0.12 -3.69 -10.06
CA ARG A 69 1.01 -2.89 -10.57
C ARG A 69 1.42 -1.84 -9.55
N TRP A 70 2.66 -1.35 -9.65
CA TRP A 70 3.07 -0.18 -8.87
C TRP A 70 2.31 1.06 -9.34
N ALA A 71 1.90 1.89 -8.40
CA ALA A 71 1.22 3.14 -8.69
C ALA A 71 2.22 4.22 -9.11
N GLU A 72 1.81 5.07 -10.05
CA GLU A 72 2.51 6.27 -10.45
C GLU A 72 2.05 7.49 -9.63
N LEU A 73 2.74 8.62 -9.76
CA LEU A 73 2.38 9.87 -9.06
C LEU A 73 0.92 10.30 -9.33
N ALA A 74 0.45 10.12 -10.57
CA ALA A 74 -0.91 10.48 -10.95
C ALA A 74 -1.97 9.60 -10.26
N ASP A 75 -1.69 8.30 -10.10
CA ASP A 75 -2.57 7.37 -9.38
C ASP A 75 -2.70 7.79 -7.91
N VAL A 76 -1.56 8.07 -7.28
CA VAL A 76 -1.45 8.46 -5.87
C VAL A 76 -2.17 9.79 -5.59
N ALA A 77 -1.98 10.79 -6.45
CA ALA A 77 -2.68 12.06 -6.34
C ALA A 77 -4.20 11.88 -6.47
N SER A 78 -4.65 11.08 -7.43
CA SER A 78 -6.08 10.84 -7.68
C SER A 78 -6.75 10.07 -6.55
N ALA A 79 -6.00 9.22 -5.84
CA ALA A 79 -6.51 8.40 -4.75
C ALA A 79 -6.40 9.04 -3.36
N GLY A 80 -6.04 10.32 -3.27
CA GLY A 80 -6.00 11.06 -2.00
C GLY A 80 -4.77 10.79 -1.14
N TRP A 81 -3.74 10.18 -1.73
CA TRP A 81 -2.47 9.89 -1.05
C TRP A 81 -1.38 10.95 -1.36
N GLY A 82 -1.75 12.04 -2.06
CA GLY A 82 -0.82 13.06 -2.54
C GLY A 82 -0.13 13.88 -1.45
N ASP A 83 -0.77 14.05 -0.29
CA ASP A 83 -0.23 14.84 0.83
C ASP A 83 0.86 14.11 1.63
N LEU A 84 1.06 12.82 1.35
CA LEU A 84 2.11 12.04 1.95
C LEU A 84 3.50 12.44 1.42
N ARG A 85 4.52 12.30 2.27
CA ARG A 85 5.92 12.60 1.89
C ARG A 85 6.53 11.46 1.08
N TRP A 86 6.38 11.54 -0.23
CA TRP A 86 6.96 10.59 -1.18
C TRP A 86 8.45 10.86 -1.44
N ARG A 87 9.24 9.80 -1.51
CA ARG A 87 10.65 9.84 -1.94
C ARG A 87 10.85 8.99 -3.19
N GLU A 88 11.66 9.49 -4.11
CA GLU A 88 12.29 8.68 -5.14
C GLU A 88 13.57 8.11 -4.53
N LEU A 89 13.72 6.78 -4.54
CA LEU A 89 15.02 6.17 -4.21
C LEU A 89 15.92 6.31 -5.45
N PRO A 90 17.23 6.56 -5.25
CA PRO A 90 18.20 6.67 -6.34
C PRO A 90 18.33 5.38 -7.17
#